data_AF-A0A5M9WS93-F1
#
_entry.id   AF-A0A5M9WS93-F1
#
_cell.length_a   1.000
_cell.length_b   1.000
_cell.length_c   1.000
_cell.angle_alpha   90.00
_cell.angle_beta   90.00
_cell.angle_gamma   90.00
#
_symmetry.space_group_name_H-M   'P 1'
#
loop_
_entity.id
_entity.type
_entity.pdbx_description
1 polymer ?
#
loop_
_entity_poly.entity_id
_entity_poly.type
_entity_poly.pdbx_seq_one_letter_code
_entity_poly.pdbx_strand_id
1 'polypeptide(L)'
;MGNQPATDQFFMNKLAESKVHFERALDCKHTEFDDLYPYMIEHPQFFWYKRYVAWSELLTIVGLCEELSFSWKEQFTPHQVEYLEERVMSAKVLDFWFEKNDSKEHAQR
;
A
#
# COMPACT_ATOMS: atom_id res chain seq x y z
N MET A 1 -3.97 -31.85 10.05
CA MET A 1 -4.68 -30.66 10.57
C MET A 1 -5.28 -29.96 9.36
N GLY A 2 -6.61 -29.95 9.23
CA GLY A 2 -7.25 -29.29 8.10
C GLY A 2 -7.13 -27.77 8.25
N ASN A 3 -6.67 -27.08 7.21
CA ASN A 3 -6.68 -25.62 7.18
C ASN A 3 -8.10 -25.15 7.45
N GLN A 4 -8.29 -24.42 8.55
CA GLN A 4 -9.54 -23.70 8.78
C GLN A 4 -9.79 -22.77 7.58
N PRO A 5 -11.06 -22.59 7.15
CA PRO A 5 -11.36 -21.61 6.12
C PRO A 5 -10.79 -20.25 6.58
N ALA A 6 -10.11 -19.56 5.67
CA ALA A 6 -9.53 -18.26 5.95
C ALA A 6 -10.64 -17.35 6.48
N THR A 7 -10.46 -16.83 7.70
CA THR A 7 -11.46 -16.03 8.39
C THR A 7 -11.39 -14.58 7.92
N ASP A 8 -12.48 -13.85 8.09
CA ASP A 8 -12.52 -12.39 7.90
C ASP A 8 -11.36 -11.71 8.66
N GLN A 9 -11.13 -12.10 9.92
CA GLN A 9 -10.02 -11.61 10.72
C GLN A 9 -8.63 -11.82 10.07
N PHE A 10 -8.41 -12.97 9.42
CA PHE A 10 -7.15 -13.23 8.72
C PHE A 10 -6.95 -12.25 7.57
N PHE A 11 -8.00 -11.98 6.78
CA PHE A 11 -7.94 -11.02 5.68
C PHE A 11 -7.81 -9.58 6.18
N MET A 12 -8.51 -9.20 7.25
CA MET A 12 -8.35 -7.88 7.88
C MET A 12 -6.92 -7.66 8.38
N ASN A 13 -6.29 -8.68 8.98
CA ASN A 13 -4.89 -8.60 9.38
C ASN A 13 -3.97 -8.44 8.16
N LYS A 14 -4.19 -9.23 7.10
CA LYS A 14 -3.39 -9.14 5.86
C LYS A 14 -3.56 -7.80 5.16
N LEU A 15 -4.76 -7.25 5.17
CA LEU A 15 -5.07 -5.94 4.62
C LEU A 15 -4.38 -4.81 5.41
N ALA A 16 -4.37 -4.91 6.75
CA ALA A 16 -3.65 -3.96 7.59
C ALA A 16 -2.13 -4.03 7.36
N GLU A 17 -1.58 -5.25 7.26
CA GLU A 17 -0.16 -5.47 6.96
C GLU A 17 0.23 -4.87 5.59
N SER A 18 -0.54 -5.13 4.55
CA SER A 18 -0.25 -4.61 3.20
C SER A 18 -0.44 -3.10 3.08
N LYS A 19 -1.41 -2.53 3.79
CA LYS A 19 -1.56 -1.07 3.93
C LYS A 19 -0.30 -0.46 4.54
N VAL A 20 0.17 -1.00 5.66
CA VAL A 20 1.40 -0.53 6.32
C VAL A 20 2.62 -0.70 5.41
N HIS A 21 2.72 -1.81 4.68
CA HIS A 21 3.78 -2.03 3.71
C HIS A 21 3.79 -0.94 2.62
N PHE A 22 2.62 -0.65 2.03
CA PHE A 22 2.47 0.41 1.04
C PHE A 22 2.83 1.79 1.59
N GLU A 23 2.35 2.13 2.79
CA GLU A 23 2.66 3.40 3.45
C GLU A 23 4.16 3.57 3.72
N ARG A 24 4.86 2.50 4.12
CA ARG A 24 6.32 2.50 4.27
C ARG A 24 7.04 2.70 2.94
N ALA A 25 6.54 2.10 1.85
CA ALA A 25 7.09 2.28 0.51
C ALA A 25 6.90 3.71 -0.02
N LEU A 26 5.77 4.35 0.30
CA LEU A 26 5.53 5.77 0.01
C LEU A 26 6.54 6.66 0.74
N ASP A 27 6.71 6.45 2.05
CA ASP A 27 7.63 7.18 2.93
C ASP A 27 9.12 6.89 2.67
N CYS A 28 9.46 6.08 1.66
CA CYS A 28 10.83 5.63 1.38
C CYS A 28 11.52 4.95 2.57
N LYS A 29 10.76 4.35 3.49
CA LYS A 29 11.30 3.59 4.63
C LYS A 29 11.74 2.20 4.18
N HIS A 30 12.68 1.58 4.90
CA HIS A 30 13.09 0.18 4.65
C HIS A 30 11.91 -0.78 4.70
N THR A 31 11.87 -1.76 3.80
CA THR A 31 10.86 -2.82 3.66
C THR A 31 11.56 -4.13 3.33
N GLU A 32 10.84 -5.25 3.42
CA GLU A 32 11.38 -6.56 3.02
C GLU A 32 11.82 -6.59 1.54
N PHE A 33 11.22 -5.75 0.69
CA PHE A 33 11.62 -5.62 -0.71
C PHE A 33 13.08 -5.12 -0.87
N ASP A 34 13.56 -4.27 0.03
CA ASP A 34 14.96 -3.79 0.00
C ASP A 34 15.93 -4.93 0.32
N ASP A 35 15.55 -5.84 1.23
CA ASP A 35 16.35 -7.00 1.63
C ASP A 35 16.44 -8.07 0.52
N LEU A 36 15.41 -8.16 -0.33
CA LEU A 36 15.41 -9.03 -1.51
C LEU A 36 16.35 -8.53 -2.63
N TYR A 37 16.58 -7.21 -2.70
CA TYR A 37 17.34 -6.57 -3.77
C TYR A 37 18.40 -5.59 -3.22
N PRO A 38 19.35 -6.05 -2.38
CA PRO A 38 20.28 -5.16 -1.67
C PRO A 38 21.18 -4.34 -2.60
N TYR A 39 21.46 -4.85 -3.81
CA TYR A 39 22.28 -4.17 -4.81
C TYR A 39 21.53 -3.10 -5.60
N MET A 40 20.19 -3.06 -5.51
CA MET A 40 19.37 -2.14 -6.30
C MET A 40 19.09 -0.82 -5.58
N ILE A 41 19.41 -0.73 -4.29
CA ILE A 41 19.07 0.41 -3.41
C ILE A 41 19.70 1.73 -3.90
N GLU A 42 20.86 1.65 -4.56
CA GLU A 42 21.56 2.82 -5.10
C GLU A 42 20.92 3.36 -6.40
N HIS A 43 19.99 2.61 -7.02
CA HIS A 43 19.33 3.03 -8.26
C HIS A 43 18.04 3.83 -7.97
N PRO A 44 17.92 5.09 -8.42
CA PRO A 44 16.73 5.91 -8.17
C PRO A 44 15.39 5.31 -8.64
N GLN A 45 15.43 4.45 -9.66
CA GLN A 45 14.24 3.74 -10.17
C GLN A 45 13.73 2.67 -9.20
N PHE A 46 14.58 2.15 -8.30
CA PHE A 46 14.22 1.12 -7.33
C PHE A 46 13.08 1.56 -6.41
N PHE A 47 13.07 2.84 -5.99
CA PHE A 47 12.00 3.41 -5.17
C PHE A 47 10.64 3.37 -5.88
N TRP A 48 10.62 3.58 -7.19
CA TRP A 48 9.38 3.48 -7.97
C TRP A 48 8.89 2.03 -8.05
N TYR A 49 9.77 1.09 -8.36
CA TYR A 49 9.42 -0.34 -8.41
C TYR A 49 8.86 -0.82 -7.08
N LYS A 50 9.52 -0.47 -5.97
CA LYS A 50 9.09 -0.79 -4.62
C LYS A 50 7.66 -0.32 -4.32
N ARG A 51 7.33 0.93 -4.67
CA ARG A 51 5.97 1.48 -4.52
C ARG A 51 4.96 0.71 -5.37
N TYR A 52 5.29 0.44 -6.63
CA TYR A 52 4.39 -0.31 -7.53
C TYR A 52 4.12 -1.73 -7.03
N VAL A 53 5.14 -2.42 -6.50
CA VAL A 53 4.98 -3.76 -5.90
C VAL A 53 4.03 -3.69 -4.71
N ALA A 54 4.28 -2.79 -3.76
CA ALA A 54 3.44 -2.67 -2.57
C ALA A 54 1.98 -2.26 -2.89
N TRP A 55 1.77 -1.43 -3.91
CA TRP A 55 0.43 -1.08 -4.40
C TRP A 55 -0.28 -2.26 -5.04
N SER A 56 0.42 -3.02 -5.88
CA SER A 56 -0.14 -4.22 -6.50
C SER A 56 -0.54 -5.25 -5.44
N GLU A 57 0.26 -5.41 -4.39
CA GLU A 57 -0.06 -6.27 -3.25
C GLU A 57 -1.32 -5.79 -2.51
N LEU A 58 -1.38 -4.50 -2.18
CA LEU A 58 -2.54 -3.90 -1.50
C LEU A 58 -3.83 -4.08 -2.33
N LEU A 59 -3.81 -3.76 -3.62
CA LEU A 59 -4.95 -3.95 -4.52
C LEU A 59 -5.37 -5.42 -4.64
N THR A 60 -4.40 -6.34 -4.61
CA THR A 60 -4.70 -7.78 -4.65
C THR A 60 -5.50 -8.19 -3.42
N ILE A 61 -5.07 -7.77 -2.22
CA ILE A 61 -5.75 -8.12 -0.98
C ILE A 61 -7.13 -7.44 -0.87
N VAL A 62 -7.24 -6.17 -1.30
CA VAL A 62 -8.53 -5.46 -1.41
C VAL A 62 -9.48 -6.21 -2.35
N GLY A 63 -9.00 -6.64 -3.51
CA GLY A 63 -9.79 -7.43 -4.46
C GLY A 63 -10.31 -8.74 -3.86
N LEU A 64 -9.46 -9.46 -3.11
CA LEU A 64 -9.88 -10.67 -2.39
C LEU A 64 -10.93 -10.37 -1.31
N CYS A 65 -10.78 -9.27 -0.57
CA CYS A 65 -11.78 -8.88 0.43
C CYS A 65 -13.13 -8.55 -0.21
N GLU A 66 -13.12 -7.87 -1.37
CA GLU A 66 -14.34 -7.58 -2.14
C GLU A 66 -15.01 -8.87 -2.63
N GLU A 67 -14.25 -9.80 -3.22
CA GLU A 67 -14.76 -11.09 -3.71
C GLU A 67 -15.39 -11.94 -2.58
N LEU A 68 -14.85 -11.83 -1.37
CA LEU A 68 -15.31 -12.54 -0.19
C LEU A 68 -16.37 -11.77 0.62
N SER A 69 -16.76 -10.57 0.17
CA SER A 69 -17.71 -9.68 0.86
C SER A 69 -17.29 -9.30 2.29
N PHE A 70 -15.99 -9.11 2.52
CA PHE A 70 -15.44 -8.63 3.78
C PHE A 70 -15.40 -7.10 3.83
N SER A 71 -15.71 -6.50 4.98
CA SER A 71 -15.82 -5.04 5.17
C SER A 71 -14.47 -4.32 5.22
N TRP A 72 -13.74 -4.31 4.11
CA TRP A 72 -12.39 -3.74 4.01
C TRP A 72 -12.36 -2.21 4.04
N LYS A 73 -13.43 -1.55 3.56
CA LYS A 73 -13.46 -0.08 3.40
C LYS A 73 -13.31 0.66 4.73
N GLU A 74 -13.75 0.07 5.84
CA GLU A 74 -13.64 0.64 7.18
C GLU A 74 -12.19 0.78 7.67
N GLN A 75 -11.24 0.09 7.03
CA GLN A 75 -9.80 0.18 7.34
C GLN A 75 -9.13 1.41 6.70
N PHE A 76 -9.86 2.16 5.87
CA PHE A 76 -9.32 3.27 5.08
C PHE A 76 -10.14 4.54 5.30
N THR A 77 -9.48 5.69 5.11
CA THR A 77 -10.21 6.96 4.97
C THR A 77 -11.03 6.95 3.67
N PRO A 78 -12.12 7.74 3.56
CA PRO A 78 -12.92 7.81 2.34
C PRO A 78 -12.09 8.05 1.06
N HIS A 79 -11.11 8.94 1.12
CA HIS A 79 -10.23 9.27 -0.01
C HIS A 79 -9.31 8.11 -0.44
N GLN A 80 -8.75 7.40 0.54
CA GLN A 80 -8.00 6.16 0.27
C GLN A 80 -8.87 5.08 -0.38
N VAL A 81 -10.15 4.98 0.00
CA VAL A 81 -11.10 4.07 -0.66
C VAL A 81 -11.29 4.47 -2.13
N GLU A 82 -11.48 5.75 -2.43
CA GLU A 82 -11.59 6.24 -3.81
C GLU A 82 -10.37 5.83 -4.66
N TYR A 83 -9.16 6.00 -4.13
CA TYR A 83 -7.94 5.57 -4.82
C TYR A 83 -7.85 4.06 -5.07
N LEU A 84 -8.26 3.26 -4.10
CA LEU A 84 -8.26 1.80 -4.23
C LEU A 84 -9.32 1.33 -5.25
N GLU A 85 -10.46 2.01 -5.30
CA GLU A 85 -11.53 1.74 -6.28
C GLU A 85 -11.14 2.16 -7.70
N GLU A 86 -10.43 3.29 -7.86
CA GLU A 86 -9.88 3.72 -9.16
C GLU A 86 -8.80 2.76 -9.68
N ARG A 87 -8.11 2.03 -8.78
CA ARG A 87 -7.03 1.07 -9.06
C ARG A 87 -5.78 1.65 -9.75
N VAL A 88 -5.80 2.91 -10.13
CA VAL A 88 -4.69 3.57 -10.83
C VAL A 88 -3.75 4.18 -9.81
N MET A 89 -2.50 3.69 -9.76
CA MET A 89 -1.42 4.40 -9.08
C MET A 89 -1.09 5.67 -9.87
N SER A 90 -1.73 6.78 -9.53
CA SER A 90 -1.45 8.08 -10.09
C SER A 90 -0.49 8.86 -9.18
N ALA A 91 0.11 9.93 -9.72
CA ALA A 91 0.88 10.89 -8.90
C ALA A 91 0.05 11.41 -7.71
N LYS A 92 -1.29 11.50 -7.86
CA LYS A 92 -2.17 11.90 -6.76
C LYS A 92 -2.18 10.91 -5.61
N VAL A 93 -2.20 9.60 -5.89
CA VAL A 93 -2.14 8.58 -4.83
C VAL A 93 -0.85 8.73 -4.05
N LEU A 94 0.28 8.92 -4.74
CA LEU A 94 1.59 9.07 -4.11
C LEU A 94 1.71 10.34 -3.26
N ASP A 95 1.18 11.45 -3.78
CA ASP A 95 1.33 12.77 -3.15
C ASP A 95 0.29 13.00 -2.05
N PHE A 96 -0.90 12.38 -2.12
CA PHE A 96 -2.04 12.70 -1.26
C PHE A 96 -2.59 11.51 -0.46
N TRP A 97 -1.89 10.37 -0.41
CA TRP A 97 -2.31 9.21 0.40
C TRP A 97 -2.59 9.54 1.87
N PHE A 98 -1.81 10.45 2.46
CA PHE A 98 -1.90 10.85 3.87
C PHE A 98 -2.67 12.16 4.12
N GLU A 99 -3.27 12.76 3.09
CA GLU A 99 -4.03 14.04 3.13
C GLU A 99 -3.27 15.30 3.66
N LYS A 100 -2.01 15.21 4.09
CA LYS A 100 -1.24 16.33 4.70
C LYS A 100 -0.22 17.06 3.82
N ASN A 101 -0.17 16.82 2.51
CA ASN A 101 0.86 17.41 1.65
C ASN A 101 0.61 18.86 1.18
N ASP A 102 -0.22 19.62 1.89
CA ASP A 102 -0.30 21.08 1.73
C ASP A 102 0.86 21.82 2.42
N SER A 103 1.72 21.14 3.19
CA SER A 103 3.00 21.69 3.61
C SER A 103 4.08 21.47 2.55
N LYS A 104 3.91 22.10 1.38
CA LYS A 104 5.01 22.36 0.42
C LYS A 104 6.01 23.39 1.00
N GLU A 105 6.61 23.11 2.16
CA GLU A 105 7.63 23.97 2.78
C GLU A 105 9.06 23.40 2.67
N HIS A 106 9.25 22.28 1.96
CA HIS A 106 10.57 21.65 1.78
C HIS A 106 10.99 21.50 0.30
N ALA A 107 10.71 22.51 -0.53
CA ALA A 107 11.29 22.65 -1.87
C ALA A 107 11.91 24.04 -2.12
N GLN A 108 12.26 24.77 -1.06
CA GLN A 108 13.08 25.98 -1.13
C GLN A 108 14.12 26.00 -0.01
N ARG A 109 15.18 25.19 -0.14
CA ARG A 109 16.52 25.49 0.38
C ARG A 109 17.57 24.89 -0.53
#